data_AF-A0A0F9L0Q6-F1
#
_entry.id   AF-A0A0F9L0Q6-F1
#
_cell.length_a   1.000
_cell.length_b   1.000
_cell.length_c   1.000
_cell.angle_alpha   90.00
_cell.angle_beta   90.00
_cell.angle_gamma   90.00
#
_symmetry.space_group_name_H-M   'P 1'
#
loop_
_entity.id
_entity.type
_entity.pdbx_description
1 polymer ?
#
loop_
_entity_poly.entity_id
_entity_poly.type
_entity_poly.pdbx_seq_one_letter_code
_entity_poly.pdbx_strand_id
1 'polypeptide(L)'
;MKTKLEKKKPKDKYCKVKDRWVKACNKWLEILWRSDFYVTYEFGTVGSSDDEGWIAIANVTTKPRYKDALITADPKQLYELTPELLDKHACHEIMHIVLSQYQDFTKDLIGWIPGQGKREVFRTVQKDEVELLATNLTQIVIKLYKNSKLGSCCHKHDPKQKLPVAKEL
;
A
#
# COMPACT_ATOMS: atom_id res chain seq x y z
N MET A 1 -15.66 1.42 -52.12
CA MET A 1 -14.78 1.50 -50.93
C MET A 1 -15.59 1.10 -49.70
N LYS A 2 -15.33 -0.08 -49.11
CA LYS A 2 -15.97 -0.50 -47.86
C LYS A 2 -15.07 -0.09 -46.69
N THR A 3 -15.52 0.88 -45.91
CA THR A 3 -14.91 1.36 -44.67
C THR A 3 -14.85 0.20 -43.67
N LYS A 4 -13.64 -0.14 -43.20
CA LYS A 4 -13.43 -1.10 -42.12
C LYS A 4 -14.11 -0.55 -40.86
N LEU A 5 -15.16 -1.22 -40.41
CA LEU A 5 -15.74 -1.02 -39.09
C LEU A 5 -14.67 -1.37 -38.04
N GLU A 6 -14.11 -0.34 -37.39
CA GLU A 6 -13.27 -0.52 -36.22
C GLU A 6 -14.07 -1.28 -35.15
N LYS A 7 -13.66 -2.51 -34.87
CA LYS A 7 -14.23 -3.31 -33.79
C LYS A 7 -13.99 -2.57 -32.48
N LYS A 8 -15.06 -2.02 -31.88
CA LYS A 8 -15.02 -1.45 -30.53
C LYS A 8 -14.36 -2.48 -29.59
N LYS A 9 -13.24 -2.10 -28.98
CA LYS A 9 -12.56 -2.95 -27.99
C LYS A 9 -13.58 -3.38 -26.92
N PRO A 10 -13.59 -4.64 -26.48
CA PRO A 10 -14.48 -5.09 -25.43
C PRO A 10 -14.29 -4.22 -24.18
N LYS A 11 -15.40 -3.72 -23.64
CA LYS A 11 -15.40 -2.87 -22.45
C LYS A 11 -14.84 -3.70 -21.29
N ASP A 12 -13.74 -3.24 -20.69
CA ASP A 12 -13.16 -3.87 -19.51
C ASP A 12 -14.19 -3.87 -18.37
N LYS A 13 -14.73 -5.05 -18.04
CA LYS A 13 -15.75 -5.20 -17.00
C LYS A 13 -15.25 -4.82 -15.61
N TYR A 14 -13.93 -4.76 -15.42
CA TYR A 14 -13.29 -4.45 -14.14
C TYR A 14 -12.94 -2.97 -13.96
N CYS A 15 -13.20 -2.09 -14.94
CA CYS A 15 -12.85 -0.66 -14.86
C CYS A 15 -13.27 0.00 -13.54
N LYS A 16 -14.51 -0.21 -13.10
CA LYS A 16 -15.04 0.39 -11.86
C LYS A 16 -14.30 -0.07 -10.61
N VAL A 17 -13.88 -1.34 -10.55
CA VAL A 17 -13.16 -1.84 -9.36
C VAL A 17 -11.72 -1.37 -9.34
N LYS A 18 -11.08 -1.28 -10.51
CA LYS A 18 -9.75 -0.66 -10.67
C LYS A 18 -9.74 0.78 -10.17
N ASP A 19 -10.74 1.57 -10.58
CA ASP A 19 -10.85 2.97 -10.12
C ASP A 19 -11.07 3.07 -8.60
N ARG A 20 -11.90 2.19 -8.02
CA ARG A 20 -12.11 2.15 -6.56
C ARG A 20 -10.83 1.77 -5.81
N TRP A 21 -10.08 0.80 -6.33
CA TRP A 21 -8.80 0.39 -5.78
C TRP A 21 -7.79 1.54 -5.76
N VAL A 22 -7.58 2.20 -6.91
CA VAL A 22 -6.67 3.36 -7.02
C VAL A 22 -7.07 4.47 -6.05
N LYS A 23 -8.37 4.79 -5.96
CA LYS A 23 -8.86 5.80 -5.00
C LYS A 23 -8.61 5.41 -3.55
N ALA A 24 -8.82 4.14 -3.20
CA ALA A 24 -8.54 3.65 -1.84
C ALA A 24 -7.04 3.73 -1.51
N CYS A 25 -6.16 3.31 -2.42
CA CYS A 25 -4.72 3.45 -2.24
C CYS A 25 -4.30 4.92 -2.09
N ASN A 26 -4.79 5.83 -2.95
CA ASN A 26 -4.49 7.26 -2.90
C ASN A 26 -4.95 7.91 -1.60
N LYS A 27 -6.14 7.54 -1.12
CA LYS A 27 -6.63 7.97 0.21
C LYS A 27 -5.63 7.59 1.30
N TRP A 28 -5.12 6.35 1.30
CA TRP A 28 -4.19 5.91 2.33
C TRP A 28 -2.80 6.55 2.19
N LEU A 29 -2.31 6.76 0.97
CA LEU A 29 -1.09 7.53 0.73
C LEU A 29 -1.19 8.94 1.34
N GLU A 30 -2.32 9.61 1.19
CA GLU A 30 -2.57 10.92 1.79
C GLU A 30 -2.61 10.85 3.32
N ILE A 31 -3.42 9.96 3.88
CA ILE A 31 -3.58 9.80 5.34
C ILE A 31 -2.25 9.46 6.02
N LEU A 32 -1.40 8.68 5.37
CA LEU A 32 -0.13 8.19 5.91
C LEU A 32 1.07 9.05 5.52
N TRP A 33 0.82 10.22 4.90
CA TRP A 33 1.85 11.16 4.47
C TRP A 33 2.93 10.49 3.61
N ARG A 34 2.46 9.75 2.59
CA ARG A 34 3.27 9.11 1.53
C ARG A 34 2.87 9.55 0.14
N SER A 35 2.16 10.67 0.00
CA SER A 35 1.84 11.30 -1.28
C SER A 35 3.07 11.83 -2.03
N ASP A 36 4.26 11.77 -1.41
CA ASP A 36 5.55 12.02 -2.06
C ASP A 36 6.09 10.82 -2.85
N PHE A 37 5.47 9.64 -2.74
CA PHE A 37 5.76 8.50 -3.60
C PHE A 37 5.04 8.62 -4.95
N TYR A 38 5.78 8.43 -6.03
CA TYR A 38 5.20 8.17 -7.34
C TYR A 38 4.73 6.71 -7.38
N VAL A 39 3.42 6.50 -7.50
CA VAL A 39 2.83 5.16 -7.48
C VAL A 39 2.23 4.83 -8.84
N THR A 40 2.76 3.78 -9.46
CA THR A 40 2.22 3.19 -10.69
C THR A 40 1.32 2.02 -10.34
N TYR A 41 0.21 1.87 -11.05
CA TYR A 41 -0.75 0.79 -10.87
C TYR A 41 -0.78 -0.12 -12.09
N GLU A 42 -0.51 -1.41 -11.88
CA GLU A 42 -0.66 -2.45 -12.90
C GLU A 42 -1.76 -3.43 -12.51
N PHE A 43 -2.57 -3.82 -13.50
CA PHE A 43 -3.66 -4.76 -13.28
C PHE A 43 -3.45 -6.02 -14.11
N GLY A 44 -3.24 -7.14 -13.42
CA GLY A 44 -2.94 -8.43 -14.03
C GLY A 44 -2.97 -9.53 -12.98
N THR A 45 -2.74 -10.77 -13.40
CA THR A 45 -2.64 -11.88 -12.45
C THR A 45 -1.44 -11.66 -11.54
N VAL A 46 -1.68 -11.66 -10.23
CA VAL A 46 -0.60 -11.68 -9.24
C VAL A 46 -0.18 -13.15 -9.06
N GLY A 47 1.12 -13.42 -9.11
CA GLY A 47 1.63 -14.80 -9.01
C GLY A 47 1.19 -15.48 -7.70
N SER A 48 0.94 -16.79 -7.76
CA SER A 48 0.74 -17.62 -6.57
C SER A 48 2.08 -17.84 -5.88
N SER A 49 2.14 -17.66 -4.55
CA SER A 49 3.15 -18.36 -3.77
C SER A 49 2.78 -19.84 -3.73
N ASP A 50 3.75 -20.74 -3.83
CA ASP A 50 3.57 -22.20 -3.99
C ASP A 50 2.93 -22.92 -2.79
N ASP A 51 2.32 -22.18 -1.85
CA ASP A 51 1.67 -22.72 -0.67
C ASP A 51 0.13 -22.75 -0.86
N GLU A 52 -0.39 -23.96 -1.03
CA GLU A 52 -1.78 -24.33 -0.71
C GLU A 52 -2.91 -23.48 -1.32
N GLY A 53 -2.76 -23.04 -2.57
CA GLY A 53 -3.86 -22.41 -3.32
C GLY A 53 -4.26 -21.01 -2.85
N TRP A 54 -3.46 -20.40 -1.98
CA TRP A 54 -3.60 -18.98 -1.65
C TRP A 54 -3.03 -18.12 -2.79
N ILE A 55 -3.85 -17.22 -3.34
CA ILE A 55 -3.45 -16.29 -4.39
C ILE A 55 -3.49 -14.89 -3.80
N ALA A 56 -2.36 -14.18 -3.86
CA ALA A 56 -2.31 -12.79 -3.43
C ALA A 56 -3.23 -11.93 -4.30
N ILE A 57 -3.97 -11.01 -3.67
CA ILE A 57 -4.85 -10.08 -4.38
C ILE A 57 -4.04 -8.95 -5.02
N ALA A 58 -2.99 -8.52 -4.33
CA ALA A 58 -2.09 -7.47 -4.75
C ALA A 58 -0.66 -7.74 -4.25
N ASN A 59 0.29 -7.02 -4.84
CA ASN A 59 1.68 -6.99 -4.43
C ASN A 59 2.25 -5.58 -4.66
N VAL A 60 3.19 -5.18 -3.81
CA VAL A 60 3.88 -3.89 -3.89
C VAL A 60 5.36 -4.13 -4.12
N THR A 61 5.88 -3.56 -5.21
CA THR A 61 7.32 -3.42 -5.43
C THR A 61 7.72 -1.98 -5.14
N THR A 62 8.70 -1.76 -4.27
CA THR A 62 9.16 -0.41 -3.92
C THR A 62 10.61 -0.16 -4.30
N LYS A 63 10.90 1.11 -4.60
CA LYS A 63 12.24 1.67 -4.76
C LYS A 63 12.34 2.92 -3.86
N PRO A 64 12.52 2.74 -2.53
CA PRO A 64 12.37 3.82 -1.56
C PRO A 64 13.31 5.01 -1.80
N ARG A 65 14.53 4.76 -2.31
CA ARG A 65 15.51 5.81 -2.62
C ARG A 65 15.02 6.80 -3.70
N TYR A 66 14.15 6.34 -4.59
CA TYR A 66 13.57 7.15 -5.67
C TYR A 66 12.14 7.58 -5.37
N LYS A 67 11.60 7.22 -4.18
CA LYS A 67 10.18 7.39 -3.83
C LYS A 67 9.26 6.85 -4.92
N ASP A 68 9.59 5.68 -5.44
CA ASP A 68 8.86 5.06 -6.54
C ASP A 68 8.29 3.71 -6.08
N ALA A 69 7.06 3.42 -6.46
CA ALA A 69 6.39 2.17 -6.13
C ALA A 69 5.48 1.70 -7.26
N LEU A 70 5.43 0.38 -7.44
CA LEU A 70 4.52 -0.30 -8.34
C LEU A 70 3.58 -1.18 -7.52
N ILE A 71 2.28 -0.93 -7.63
CA ILE A 71 1.24 -1.78 -7.05
C ILE A 71 0.64 -2.60 -8.19
N THR A 72 0.83 -3.91 -8.13
CA THR A 72 0.20 -4.86 -9.05
C THR A 72 -0.99 -5.50 -8.35
N ALA A 73 -2.16 -5.53 -8.97
CA ALA A 73 -3.35 -6.15 -8.38
C ALA A 73 -4.18 -6.96 -9.38
N ASP A 74 -4.80 -8.05 -8.91
CA ASP A 74 -5.69 -8.88 -9.71
C ASP A 74 -7.10 -8.27 -9.74
N PRO A 75 -7.54 -7.71 -10.88
CA PRO A 75 -8.85 -7.08 -10.98
C PRO A 75 -10.02 -8.05 -10.77
N LYS A 76 -9.82 -9.37 -10.98
CA LYS A 76 -10.85 -10.38 -10.73
C LYS A 76 -11.08 -10.55 -9.24
N GLN A 77 -10.01 -10.74 -8.48
CA GLN A 77 -10.08 -10.89 -7.02
C GLN A 77 -10.56 -9.61 -6.35
N LEU A 78 -10.10 -8.44 -6.81
CA LEU A 78 -10.59 -7.16 -6.32
C LEU A 78 -12.12 -7.00 -6.50
N TYR A 79 -12.67 -7.54 -7.59
CA TYR A 79 -14.10 -7.47 -7.88
C TYR A 79 -14.96 -8.26 -6.89
N GLU A 80 -14.39 -9.28 -6.27
CA GLU A 80 -15.06 -10.16 -5.31
C GLU A 80 -15.05 -9.59 -3.88
N LEU A 81 -14.22 -8.58 -3.62
CA LEU A 81 -14.14 -7.93 -2.31
C LEU A 81 -15.30 -6.97 -2.04
N THR A 82 -15.75 -6.94 -0.78
CA THR A 82 -16.62 -5.85 -0.29
C THR A 82 -15.85 -4.53 -0.25
N PRO A 83 -16.53 -3.37 -0.26
CA PRO A 83 -15.87 -2.07 -0.15
C PRO A 83 -14.94 -1.94 1.06
N GLU A 84 -15.32 -2.51 2.21
CA GLU A 84 -14.54 -2.47 3.45
C GLU A 84 -13.27 -3.30 3.36
N LEU A 85 -13.36 -4.50 2.74
CA LEU A 85 -12.20 -5.35 2.51
C LEU A 85 -11.26 -4.72 1.48
N LEU A 86 -11.81 -4.14 0.41
CA LEU A 86 -11.03 -3.42 -0.59
C LEU A 86 -10.25 -2.26 0.05
N ASP A 87 -10.89 -1.45 0.90
CA ASP A 87 -10.23 -0.35 1.62
C ASP A 87 -9.14 -0.87 2.59
N LYS A 88 -9.38 -2.03 3.24
CA LYS A 88 -8.40 -2.68 4.12
C LYS A 88 -7.18 -3.19 3.35
N HIS A 89 -7.39 -3.89 2.23
CA HIS A 89 -6.31 -4.37 1.38
C HIS A 89 -5.52 -3.20 0.77
N ALA A 90 -6.20 -2.13 0.35
CA ALA A 90 -5.51 -0.93 -0.12
C ALA A 90 -4.61 -0.32 0.97
N CYS A 91 -5.11 -0.22 2.21
CA CYS A 91 -4.30 0.23 3.34
C CYS A 91 -3.07 -0.66 3.56
N HIS A 92 -3.24 -1.97 3.44
CA HIS A 92 -2.18 -2.96 3.60
C HIS A 92 -1.06 -2.76 2.56
N GLU A 93 -1.41 -2.61 1.29
CA GLU A 93 -0.41 -2.33 0.26
C GLU A 93 0.35 -1.01 0.52
N ILE A 94 -0.33 0.02 1.03
CA ILE A 94 0.34 1.26 1.41
C ILE A 94 1.25 1.08 2.63
N MET A 95 0.97 0.14 3.54
CA MET A 95 1.91 -0.20 4.63
C MET A 95 3.25 -0.71 4.09
N HIS A 96 3.26 -1.49 3.00
CA HIS A 96 4.53 -1.89 2.39
C HIS A 96 5.32 -0.70 1.85
N ILE A 97 4.65 0.33 1.34
CA ILE A 97 5.32 1.59 0.97
C ILE A 97 5.88 2.30 2.20
N VAL A 98 5.12 2.38 3.28
CA VAL A 98 5.57 2.98 4.55
C VAL A 98 6.81 2.25 5.10
N LEU A 99 6.81 0.91 5.06
CA LEU A 99 7.87 0.04 5.57
C LEU A 99 9.05 -0.13 4.60
N SER A 100 8.95 0.35 3.35
CA SER A 100 9.95 0.11 2.30
C SER A 100 11.37 0.56 2.67
N GLN A 101 11.52 1.68 3.39
CA GLN A 101 12.83 2.16 3.84
C GLN A 101 13.49 1.18 4.83
N TYR A 102 12.70 0.59 5.73
CA TYR A 102 13.18 -0.41 6.66
C TYR A 102 13.59 -1.70 5.93
N GLN A 103 12.80 -2.11 4.93
CA GLN A 103 13.12 -3.27 4.08
C GLN A 103 14.43 -3.08 3.30
N ASP A 104 14.68 -1.90 2.72
CA ASP A 104 15.92 -1.60 1.99
C ASP A 104 17.14 -1.67 2.92
N PHE A 105 17.04 -1.05 4.09
CA PHE A 105 18.09 -1.11 5.12
C PHE A 105 18.39 -2.55 5.57
N THR A 106 17.35 -3.32 5.88
CA THR A 106 17.52 -4.71 6.35
C THR A 106 18.03 -5.64 5.25
N LYS A 107 17.70 -5.38 3.99
CA LYS A 107 18.28 -6.09 2.84
C LYS A 107 19.78 -5.86 2.72
N ASP A 108 20.24 -4.61 2.91
CA ASP A 108 21.66 -4.28 2.91
C ASP A 108 22.40 -5.00 4.05
N LEU A 109 21.81 -5.02 5.27
CA LEU A 109 22.37 -5.77 6.42
C LEU A 109 22.49 -7.28 6.14
N ILE A 110 21.48 -7.90 5.55
CA ILE A 110 21.52 -9.33 5.20
C ILE A 110 22.66 -9.59 4.19
N GLY A 111 22.93 -8.63 3.29
CA GLY A 111 24.06 -8.70 2.37
C GLY A 111 25.42 -8.88 3.06
N TRP A 112 25.56 -8.41 4.30
CA TRP A 112 26.80 -8.51 5.08
C TRP A 112 26.97 -9.84 5.81
N ILE A 113 25.91 -10.65 5.93
CA ILE A 113 25.98 -11.96 6.57
C ILE A 113 26.84 -12.91 5.71
N PRO A 114 27.85 -13.61 6.25
CA PRO A 114 28.63 -14.56 5.46
C PRO A 114 27.83 -15.83 5.14
N GLY A 115 27.94 -16.31 3.90
CA GLY A 115 27.34 -17.57 3.44
C GLY A 115 25.93 -17.43 2.85
N GLN A 116 25.74 -17.94 1.63
CA GLN A 116 24.49 -17.80 0.88
C GLN A 116 23.29 -18.48 1.57
N GLY A 117 23.48 -19.66 2.17
CA GLY A 117 22.39 -20.37 2.85
C GLY A 117 21.81 -19.59 4.03
N LYS A 118 22.67 -18.94 4.83
CA LYS A 118 22.20 -18.09 5.95
C LYS A 118 21.44 -16.87 5.45
N ARG A 119 21.96 -16.20 4.40
CA ARG A 119 21.29 -15.05 3.78
C ARG A 119 19.87 -15.40 3.33
N GLU A 120 19.68 -16.57 2.73
CA GLU A 120 18.38 -16.98 2.23
C GLU A 120 17.38 -17.23 3.37
N VAL A 121 17.79 -17.93 4.42
CA VAL A 121 16.96 -18.10 5.63
C VAL A 121 16.55 -16.74 6.21
N PHE A 122 17.48 -15.79 6.32
CA PHE A 122 17.16 -14.45 6.81
C PHE A 122 16.21 -13.68 5.90
N ARG A 123 16.32 -13.82 4.58
CA ARG A 123 15.38 -13.17 3.63
C ARG A 123 13.97 -13.72 3.78
N THR A 124 13.81 -15.03 3.93
CA THR A 124 12.50 -15.64 4.15
C THR A 124 11.88 -15.12 5.44
N VAL A 125 12.62 -15.20 6.56
CA VAL A 125 12.13 -14.69 7.86
C VAL A 125 11.81 -13.20 7.79
N GLN A 126 12.67 -12.39 7.17
CA GLN A 126 12.44 -10.96 7.00
C GLN A 126 11.14 -10.70 6.21
N LYS A 127 10.89 -11.45 5.14
CA LYS A 127 9.67 -11.31 4.33
C LYS A 127 8.42 -11.60 5.17
N ASP A 128 8.43 -12.69 5.93
CA ASP A 128 7.29 -13.10 6.76
C ASP A 128 7.01 -12.09 7.89
N GLU A 129 8.05 -11.61 8.57
CA GLU A 129 7.94 -10.62 9.64
C GLU A 129 7.45 -9.26 9.14
N VAL A 130 7.91 -8.86 7.95
CA VAL A 130 7.47 -7.62 7.30
C VAL A 130 5.99 -7.69 6.90
N GLU A 131 5.55 -8.84 6.37
CA GLU A 131 4.16 -9.10 6.02
C GLU A 131 3.25 -9.05 7.27
N LEU A 132 3.67 -9.72 8.34
CA LEU A 132 2.99 -9.70 9.63
C LEU A 132 2.91 -8.29 10.21
N LEU A 133 4.01 -7.53 10.15
CA LEU A 133 4.06 -6.15 10.61
C LEU A 133 3.13 -5.25 9.78
N ALA A 134 3.14 -5.38 8.44
CA ALA A 134 2.23 -4.65 7.56
C ALA A 134 0.77 -4.95 7.90
N THR A 135 0.43 -6.22 8.12
CA THR A 135 -0.91 -6.65 8.56
C THR A 135 -1.31 -6.01 9.90
N ASN A 136 -0.44 -6.05 10.90
CA ASN A 136 -0.73 -5.49 12.22
C ASN A 136 -0.90 -3.97 12.18
N LEU A 137 0.01 -3.27 11.50
CA LEU A 137 -0.07 -1.82 11.31
C LEU A 137 -1.34 -1.42 10.56
N THR A 138 -1.74 -2.17 9.54
CA THR A 138 -3.00 -1.96 8.83
C THR A 138 -4.19 -1.96 9.78
N GLN A 139 -4.28 -2.96 10.67
CA GLN A 139 -5.37 -3.05 11.63
C GLN A 139 -5.39 -1.86 12.60
N ILE A 140 -4.22 -1.44 13.08
CA ILE A 140 -4.07 -0.31 13.99
C ILE A 140 -4.49 0.98 13.29
N VAL A 141 -3.94 1.26 12.12
CA VAL A 141 -4.20 2.46 11.31
C VAL A 141 -5.68 2.58 10.98
N ILE A 142 -6.33 1.50 10.53
CA ILE A 142 -7.76 1.51 10.21
C ILE A 142 -8.60 1.80 11.46
N LYS A 143 -8.27 1.20 12.61
CA LYS A 143 -8.97 1.47 13.88
C LYS A 143 -8.83 2.93 14.28
N LEU A 144 -7.62 3.49 14.23
CA LEU A 144 -7.36 4.89 14.53
C LEU A 144 -8.11 5.83 13.58
N TYR A 145 -8.09 5.53 12.28
CA TYR A 145 -8.82 6.32 11.28
C TYR A 145 -10.33 6.32 11.56
N LYS A 146 -10.93 5.14 11.79
CA LYS A 146 -12.36 5.03 12.14
C LYS A 146 -12.70 5.82 13.41
N ASN A 147 -11.87 5.69 14.45
CA ASN A 147 -12.07 6.42 15.70
C ASN A 147 -11.98 7.94 15.52
N SER A 148 -11.08 8.43 14.67
CA SER A 148 -10.97 9.87 14.37
C SER A 148 -12.20 10.45 13.64
N LYS A 149 -12.95 9.61 12.91
CA LYS A 149 -14.18 10.01 12.21
C LYS A 149 -15.44 9.94 13.07
N LEU A 150 -15.44 9.12 14.12
CA LEU A 150 -16.64 8.85 14.95
C LEU A 150 -16.86 9.84 16.10
N GLY A 151 -15.90 10.72 16.44
CA GLY A 151 -16.06 11.83 17.39
C GLY A 151 -16.53 11.40 18.80
N SER A 152 -15.64 11.23 19.76
CA SER A 152 -15.03 12.36 20.45
C SER A 152 -13.50 12.25 20.44
N CYS A 153 -12.84 13.21 19.79
CA CYS A 153 -11.45 13.47 20.12
C CYS A 153 -11.42 13.83 21.62
N CYS A 154 -10.73 13.03 22.42
CA CYS A 154 -10.50 13.29 23.84
C CYS A 154 -9.75 14.62 24.10
N HIS A 155 -9.24 15.27 23.05
CA HIS A 155 -8.78 16.64 23.09
C HIS A 155 -9.92 17.59 22.72
N LYS A 156 -10.53 18.17 23.76
CA LYS A 156 -10.89 19.60 23.70
C LYS A 156 -9.70 20.31 23.05
N HIS A 157 -9.95 21.00 21.95
CA HIS A 157 -8.99 21.82 21.22
C HIS A 157 -7.94 22.42 22.16
N ASP A 158 -6.66 22.09 21.95
CA ASP A 158 -5.59 22.85 22.58
C ASP A 158 -5.85 24.35 22.31
N PRO A 159 -5.77 25.21 23.34
CA PRO A 159 -5.95 26.64 23.15
C PRO A 159 -4.91 27.09 22.13
N LYS A 160 -5.35 27.78 21.08
CA LYS A 160 -4.50 28.41 20.06
C LYS A 160 -3.26 28.98 20.75
N GLN A 161 -2.10 28.33 20.57
CA GLN A 161 -0.83 28.89 21.03
C GLN A 161 -0.67 30.22 20.30
N LYS A 162 -0.89 31.33 21.01
CA LYS A 162 -0.55 32.65 20.50
C LYS A 162 0.97 32.69 20.40
N LEU A 163 1.46 32.81 19.17
CA LEU A 163 2.86 33.10 18.93
C LEU A 163 3.24 34.35 19.75
N PRO A 164 4.37 34.35 20.47
CA PRO A 164 4.82 35.54 21.17
C PRO A 164 5.06 36.65 20.14
N VAL A 165 4.47 37.82 20.42
CA VAL A 165 4.68 39.03 19.62
C VAL A 165 6.17 39.36 19.69
N ALA A 166 6.85 39.35 18.54
CA ALA A 166 8.23 39.81 18.45
C ALA A 166 8.29 41.25 18.97
N LYS A 167 9.09 41.50 20.02
CA LYS A 167 9.46 42.86 20.37
C LYS A 167 10.47 43.33 19.33
N GLU A 168 10.10 44.38 18.61
CA GLU A 168 11.06 45.14 17.79
C GLU A 168 12.21 45.61 18.70
N LEU A 169 13.44 45.36 18.25
CA LEU A 169 14.67 45.86 18.85
C LEU A 169 14.97 47.27 18.33
#